data_AF-B9WBX3-F1
#
_entry.id   AF-B9WBX3-F1
#
_cell.length_a   1.000
_cell.length_b   1.000
_cell.length_c   1.000
_cell.angle_alpha   90.00
_cell.angle_beta   90.00
_cell.angle_gamma   90.00
#
_symmetry.space_group_name_H-M   'P 1'
#
loop_
_entity.id
_entity.type
_entity.pdbx_description
1 polymer ?
#
loop_
_entity_poly.entity_id
_entity_poly.type
_entity_poly.pdbx_seq_one_letter_code
_entity_poly.pdbx_strand_id
1 'polypeptide(L)'
;MFRSFTSTSVSLPLLVLILMLYFLQISDTRFNDKNEYLNNNPVLFENMINHSYQTMPSVYNDKLEKIYGVSLGGWLVTEPWITPSLYENVERDYSKPIPIDEYTLTSSLGNINGSNYLQNHWSKFYNELDFKQISQLKLNLIRIPIGYWAFELLPNDPYIQGQEKYLDLAIDWANKYNLLIQIGLHGLPGSQNGFDNSGLYTETPTWLENEINMNLTYRLVDYILNKYGNNSIIHSIQLVNEPLGILLNKEKLSKFYIYCLETAFKKNIKAKLVFHDAFLNIESWKDFPGEYILDHHLYEVFSDWQINLNLQQHLQSIKNQGESINKSGHRSIVGEFSGALTDCTKYLNGVGKGSRWDGSFEKNQPSQLNRNETCQGHDDPNNLMYKFDTMIFLKEQFYTFEEKGNGWIFWCWKTESTLDWDMKRLNELKMLPNPLFQYKSTNDDKQSQSPEEEDGFGLSNIDFQETLPKYVGEQESIEQKFDYSTNTNTTTGSSSKKNNCSIINFGSNFLWQFIFIYFLLIF
;
A
#
# COMPACT_ATOMS: atom_id res chain seq x y z
N MET A 1 -18.69 -58.70 7.08
CA MET A 1 -17.21 -58.73 6.99
C MET A 1 -16.78 -57.55 6.13
N PHE A 2 -16.17 -56.56 6.76
CA PHE A 2 -15.61 -55.35 6.14
C PHE A 2 -14.23 -55.64 5.51
N ARG A 3 -13.90 -54.94 4.42
CA ARG A 3 -12.55 -54.49 3.99
C ARG A 3 -12.76 -53.55 2.78
N SER A 4 -12.88 -52.24 2.98
CA SER A 4 -11.81 -51.21 3.04
C SER A 4 -10.98 -51.10 1.75
N PHE A 5 -11.27 -50.10 0.92
CA PHE A 5 -10.32 -49.55 -0.05
C PHE A 5 -9.53 -48.44 0.63
N THR A 6 -8.20 -48.58 0.61
CA THR A 6 -7.22 -47.70 1.23
C THR A 6 -6.81 -46.55 0.31
N SER A 7 -6.65 -45.40 0.93
CA SER A 7 -6.13 -44.12 0.45
C SER A 7 -4.73 -44.22 -0.20
N THR A 8 -4.55 -43.52 -1.32
CA THR A 8 -3.23 -43.12 -1.82
C THR A 8 -2.71 -41.96 -0.97
N SER A 9 -1.75 -42.23 -0.10
CA SER A 9 -1.04 -41.24 0.70
C SER A 9 -0.03 -40.48 -0.17
N VAL A 10 -0.25 -39.18 -0.36
CA VAL A 10 0.81 -38.26 -0.79
C VAL A 10 1.79 -38.16 0.37
N SER A 11 3.07 -38.47 0.13
CA SER A 11 4.08 -38.47 1.18
C SER A 11 4.32 -37.04 1.68
N LEU A 12 4.37 -36.90 3.01
CA LEU A 12 4.66 -35.67 3.76
C LEU A 12 5.82 -34.81 3.21
N PRO A 13 6.89 -35.36 2.58
CA PRO A 13 7.97 -34.55 2.00
C PRO A 13 7.55 -33.74 0.77
N LEU A 14 6.58 -34.22 -0.03
CA LEU A 14 6.14 -33.51 -1.23
C LEU A 14 5.25 -32.30 -0.88
N LEU A 15 4.46 -32.41 0.19
CA LEU A 15 3.65 -31.31 0.71
C LEU A 15 4.54 -30.20 1.30
N VAL A 16 5.61 -30.58 2.00
CA VAL A 16 6.60 -29.64 2.57
C VAL A 16 7.44 -28.97 1.47
N LEU A 17 7.77 -29.68 0.39
CA LEU A 17 8.48 -29.08 -0.75
C LEU A 17 7.57 -28.11 -1.54
N ILE A 18 6.28 -28.45 -1.70
CA ILE A 18 5.29 -27.55 -2.30
C ILE A 18 5.09 -26.34 -1.39
N LEU A 19 4.99 -26.52 -0.07
CA LEU A 19 4.90 -25.40 0.89
C LEU A 19 6.17 -24.55 0.91
N MET A 20 7.39 -25.12 0.83
CA MET A 20 8.62 -24.34 0.75
C MET A 20 8.76 -23.57 -0.57
N LEU A 21 8.33 -24.15 -1.69
CA LEU A 21 8.26 -23.44 -2.97
C LEU A 21 7.15 -22.37 -2.96
N TYR A 22 6.07 -22.60 -2.21
CA TYR A 22 4.99 -21.63 -1.99
C TYR A 22 5.45 -20.46 -1.10
N PHE A 23 6.26 -20.73 -0.06
CA PHE A 23 6.83 -19.69 0.82
C PHE A 23 7.97 -18.91 0.15
N LEU A 24 8.76 -19.53 -0.73
CA LEU A 24 9.77 -18.83 -1.54
C LEU A 24 9.17 -17.96 -2.65
N GLN A 25 7.88 -18.14 -3.01
CA GLN A 25 7.17 -17.30 -3.96
C GLN A 25 6.47 -16.08 -3.33
N ILE A 26 6.49 -15.94 -1.99
CA ILE A 26 5.79 -14.86 -1.27
C ILE A 26 6.73 -13.68 -0.92
N SER A 27 7.98 -13.72 -1.36
CA SER A 27 8.92 -12.59 -1.22
C SER A 27 9.39 -12.05 -2.56
N ASP A 28 8.47 -11.62 -3.42
CA ASP A 28 8.83 -10.89 -4.65
C ASP A 28 7.82 -9.76 -4.91
N THR A 29 8.16 -8.57 -4.43
CA THR A 29 7.42 -7.35 -4.77
C THR A 29 7.89 -6.87 -6.15
N ARG A 30 7.00 -6.92 -7.16
CA ARG A 30 7.08 -6.20 -8.44
C ARG A 30 8.35 -6.33 -9.31
N PHE A 31 9.45 -6.99 -8.89
CA PHE A 31 10.77 -6.78 -9.50
C PHE A 31 11.35 -7.95 -10.31
N ASN A 32 10.77 -9.16 -10.28
CA ASN A 32 11.36 -10.31 -11.01
C ASN A 32 10.44 -11.07 -11.97
N ASP A 33 9.12 -11.01 -11.81
CA ASP A 33 8.24 -11.68 -12.77
C ASP A 33 7.92 -10.72 -13.91
N LYS A 34 8.49 -10.95 -15.10
CA LYS A 34 7.83 -10.50 -16.33
C LYS A 34 6.45 -11.17 -16.37
N ASN A 35 5.45 -10.56 -15.75
CA ASN A 35 4.08 -11.07 -15.77
C ASN A 35 3.52 -10.82 -17.17
N GLU A 36 3.93 -11.70 -18.08
CA GLU A 36 3.63 -11.72 -19.51
C GLU A 36 2.18 -12.17 -19.78
N TYR A 37 1.39 -12.55 -18.76
CA TYR A 37 0.07 -13.16 -18.98
C TYR A 37 -0.87 -12.28 -19.80
N LEU A 38 -1.00 -10.99 -19.46
CA LEU A 38 -1.89 -10.08 -20.19
C LEU A 38 -1.33 -9.73 -21.57
N ASN A 39 -0.02 -9.53 -21.67
CA ASN A 39 0.67 -9.18 -22.92
C ASN A 39 0.71 -10.36 -23.93
N ASN A 40 0.73 -11.61 -23.46
CA ASN A 40 0.84 -12.81 -24.29
C ASN A 40 -0.50 -13.46 -24.67
N ASN A 41 -1.65 -12.96 -24.18
CA ASN A 41 -2.97 -13.51 -24.50
C ASN A 41 -3.90 -12.50 -25.22
N PRO A 42 -3.48 -11.87 -26.34
CA PRO A 42 -4.32 -10.91 -27.06
C PRO A 42 -5.61 -11.54 -27.62
N VAL A 43 -5.59 -12.86 -27.88
CA VAL A 43 -6.74 -13.61 -28.41
C VAL A 43 -7.93 -13.66 -27.44
N LEU A 44 -7.70 -13.50 -26.13
CA LEU A 44 -8.81 -13.37 -25.16
C LEU A 44 -9.71 -12.17 -25.51
N PHE A 45 -9.14 -11.10 -26.06
CA PHE A 45 -9.81 -9.82 -26.24
C PHE A 45 -10.33 -9.59 -27.66
N GLU A 46 -9.90 -10.40 -28.63
CA GLU A 46 -10.23 -10.25 -30.06
C GLU A 46 -11.74 -10.36 -30.36
N ASN A 47 -12.48 -11.16 -29.58
CA ASN A 47 -13.94 -11.30 -29.69
C ASN A 47 -14.74 -10.33 -28.80
N MET A 48 -14.08 -9.65 -27.85
CA MET A 48 -14.73 -8.74 -26.88
C MET A 48 -14.73 -7.28 -27.34
N ILE A 49 -14.06 -6.97 -28.46
CA ILE A 49 -13.99 -5.63 -29.06
C ILE A 49 -14.75 -5.64 -30.38
N ASN A 50 -16.07 -5.86 -30.34
CA ASN A 50 -16.93 -5.51 -31.46
C ASN A 50 -17.95 -4.47 -30.98
N HIS A 51 -17.62 -3.22 -31.32
CA HIS A 51 -18.46 -2.02 -31.36
C HIS A 51 -18.43 -1.08 -30.12
N SER A 52 -17.74 0.05 -30.35
CA SER A 52 -18.03 1.40 -29.87
C SER A 52 -17.96 1.69 -28.37
N TYR A 53 -16.79 2.05 -27.85
CA TYR A 53 -16.66 2.83 -26.60
C TYR A 53 -16.78 4.36 -26.82
N GLN A 54 -17.13 4.80 -28.03
CA GLN A 54 -17.09 6.22 -28.44
C GLN A 54 -18.10 7.16 -27.73
N THR A 55 -19.07 6.65 -26.96
CA THR A 55 -20.10 7.50 -26.30
C THR A 55 -19.82 7.81 -24.84
N MET A 56 -18.88 7.12 -24.18
CA MET A 56 -18.49 7.46 -22.80
C MET A 56 -17.54 8.67 -22.80
N PRO A 57 -17.60 9.57 -21.81
CA PRO A 57 -16.59 10.61 -21.65
C PRO A 57 -15.21 9.96 -21.54
N SER A 58 -14.31 10.31 -22.46
CA SER A 58 -12.97 9.75 -22.47
C SER A 58 -12.25 10.04 -21.16
N VAL A 59 -11.53 9.06 -20.62
CA VAL A 59 -10.71 9.26 -19.41
C VAL A 59 -9.57 10.26 -19.67
N TYR A 60 -9.20 10.47 -20.94
CA TYR A 60 -8.19 11.44 -21.36
C TYR A 60 -8.73 12.87 -21.50
N ASN A 61 -10.06 13.04 -21.58
CA ASN A 61 -10.72 14.34 -21.56
C ASN A 61 -11.34 14.61 -20.17
N ASP A 62 -10.46 14.64 -19.17
CA ASP A 62 -10.85 14.78 -17.77
C ASP A 62 -10.94 16.25 -17.33
N LYS A 63 -11.94 16.58 -16.50
CA LYS A 63 -12.03 17.87 -15.80
C LYS A 63 -10.85 18.08 -14.84
N LEU A 64 -10.30 17.00 -14.29
CA LEU A 64 -9.08 17.03 -13.50
C LEU A 64 -7.90 16.69 -14.41
N GLU A 65 -7.07 17.67 -14.79
CA GLU A 65 -5.83 17.40 -15.54
C GLU A 65 -4.90 16.48 -14.73
N LYS A 66 -4.81 16.73 -13.41
CA LYS A 66 -4.10 15.93 -12.42
C LYS A 66 -4.98 15.71 -11.20
N ILE A 67 -4.94 14.50 -10.66
CA ILE A 67 -5.59 14.14 -9.40
C ILE A 67 -4.65 14.45 -8.24
N TYR A 68 -5.14 15.21 -7.28
CA TYR A 68 -4.44 15.51 -6.03
C TYR A 68 -5.40 15.19 -4.90
N GLY A 69 -5.33 13.95 -4.44
CA GLY A 69 -6.34 13.42 -3.54
C GLY A 69 -5.82 12.87 -2.24
N VAL A 70 -6.76 12.51 -1.39
CA VAL A 70 -6.50 11.78 -0.14
C VAL A 70 -7.60 10.76 0.10
N SER A 71 -7.24 9.62 0.70
CA SER A 71 -8.19 8.56 1.05
C SER A 71 -8.76 8.77 2.45
N LEU A 72 -10.07 8.52 2.62
CA LEU A 72 -10.73 8.46 3.93
C LEU A 72 -10.68 7.03 4.49
N GLY A 73 -9.47 6.48 4.61
CA GLY A 73 -9.20 5.15 5.17
C GLY A 73 -9.69 5.03 6.62
N GLY A 74 -10.00 3.80 7.03
CA GLY A 74 -10.52 3.50 8.38
C GLY A 74 -11.94 3.99 8.68
N TRP A 75 -12.68 4.54 7.71
CA TRP A 75 -14.03 5.07 7.92
C TRP A 75 -15.15 4.06 7.67
N LEU A 76 -15.50 3.83 6.40
CA LEU A 76 -16.60 2.93 6.00
C LEU A 76 -16.12 1.49 5.75
N VAL A 77 -14.80 1.30 5.72
CA VAL A 77 -14.12 0.05 6.04
C VAL A 77 -13.12 0.39 7.12
N THR A 78 -13.19 -0.33 8.23
CA THR A 78 -12.38 -0.08 9.43
C THR A 78 -11.10 -0.90 9.37
N GLU A 79 -10.00 -0.31 9.80
CA GLU A 79 -8.68 -0.96 9.81
C GLU A 79 -8.06 -0.83 11.21
N PRO A 80 -7.57 -1.93 11.81
CA PRO A 80 -7.02 -1.91 13.16
C PRO A 80 -5.86 -0.94 13.34
N TRP A 81 -5.04 -0.72 12.32
CA TRP A 81 -3.87 0.15 12.43
C TRP A 81 -4.22 1.65 12.27
N ILE A 82 -5.30 1.97 11.56
CA ILE A 82 -5.80 3.35 11.43
C ILE A 82 -6.55 3.76 12.70
N THR A 83 -7.39 2.85 13.22
CA THR A 83 -8.26 3.07 14.39
C THR A 83 -8.07 2.00 15.46
N PRO A 84 -6.88 1.86 16.08
CA PRO A 84 -6.59 0.82 17.06
C PRO A 84 -7.56 0.83 18.24
N SER A 85 -7.99 2.01 18.70
CA SER A 85 -8.95 2.08 19.80
C SER A 85 -10.28 1.39 19.47
N LEU A 86 -10.73 1.41 18.21
CA LEU A 86 -11.97 0.74 17.78
C LEU A 86 -11.90 -0.78 17.99
N TYR A 87 -10.71 -1.37 17.97
CA TYR A 87 -10.51 -2.81 18.13
C TYR A 87 -10.14 -3.17 19.57
N GLU A 88 -9.27 -2.41 20.22
CA GLU A 88 -8.86 -2.63 21.61
C GLU A 88 -9.99 -2.43 22.62
N ASN A 89 -10.90 -1.48 22.34
CA ASN A 89 -12.07 -1.27 23.16
C ASN A 89 -12.98 -2.50 23.20
N VAL A 90 -12.92 -3.40 22.21
CA VAL A 90 -13.68 -4.66 22.25
C VAL A 90 -13.20 -5.55 23.38
N GLU A 91 -11.89 -5.67 23.56
CA GLU A 91 -11.31 -6.41 24.68
C GLU A 91 -11.64 -5.76 26.02
N ARG A 92 -11.44 -4.45 26.11
CA ARG A 92 -11.68 -3.70 27.34
C ARG A 92 -13.16 -3.70 27.76
N ASP A 93 -14.08 -3.41 26.83
CA ASP A 93 -15.47 -3.10 27.15
C ASP A 93 -16.39 -4.34 27.06
N TYR A 94 -15.98 -5.38 26.32
CA TYR A 94 -16.76 -6.60 26.14
C TYR A 94 -16.06 -7.89 26.60
N SER A 95 -14.82 -7.81 27.09
CA SER A 95 -14.02 -8.97 27.55
C SER A 95 -13.90 -10.06 26.49
N LYS A 96 -13.68 -9.66 25.23
CA LYS A 96 -13.46 -10.56 24.08
C LYS A 96 -12.05 -10.38 23.50
N PRO A 97 -11.48 -11.37 22.80
CA PRO A 97 -10.21 -11.16 22.10
C PRO A 97 -10.28 -9.95 21.16
N ILE A 98 -9.16 -9.24 21.00
CA ILE A 98 -9.06 -8.14 20.02
C ILE A 98 -9.37 -8.70 18.62
N PRO A 99 -10.39 -8.19 17.92
CA PRO A 99 -10.68 -8.61 16.56
C PRO A 99 -9.56 -8.25 15.60
N ILE A 100 -9.42 -8.99 14.50
CA ILE A 100 -8.31 -8.82 13.55
C ILE A 100 -8.73 -8.07 12.27
N ASP A 101 -10.03 -7.95 12.03
CA ASP A 101 -10.65 -7.33 10.85
C ASP A 101 -12.12 -6.93 11.18
N GLU A 102 -12.80 -6.26 10.25
CA GLU A 102 -14.19 -5.82 10.46
C GLU A 102 -15.18 -7.01 10.58
N TYR A 103 -14.91 -8.12 9.91
CA TYR A 103 -15.73 -9.35 10.00
C TYR A 103 -15.73 -9.90 11.44
N THR A 104 -14.55 -10.05 12.03
CA THR A 104 -14.38 -10.53 13.41
C THR A 104 -14.81 -9.48 14.43
N LEU A 105 -14.68 -8.18 14.12
CA LEU A 105 -15.19 -7.09 14.95
C LEU A 105 -16.71 -7.16 15.08
N THR A 106 -17.41 -7.20 13.95
CA THR A 106 -18.87 -7.25 13.91
C THR A 106 -19.41 -8.56 14.47
N SER A 107 -18.73 -9.68 14.20
CA SER A 107 -19.03 -10.99 14.80
C SER A 107 -18.89 -10.97 16.33
N SER A 108 -17.83 -10.33 16.83
CA SER A 108 -17.59 -10.19 18.26
C SER A 108 -18.61 -9.28 18.94
N LEU A 109 -19.06 -8.20 18.31
CA LEU A 109 -20.02 -7.29 18.92
C LEU A 109 -21.46 -7.84 18.84
N GLY A 110 -21.79 -8.53 17.75
CA GLY A 110 -23.16 -8.93 17.39
C GLY A 110 -24.03 -7.72 17.03
N ASN A 111 -25.17 -7.97 16.37
CA ASN A 111 -26.00 -6.92 15.78
C ASN A 111 -26.45 -5.81 16.75
N ILE A 112 -26.84 -6.17 17.98
CA ILE A 112 -27.41 -5.22 18.95
C ILE A 112 -26.37 -4.20 19.41
N ASN A 113 -25.18 -4.66 19.80
CA ASN A 113 -24.13 -3.77 20.30
C ASN A 113 -23.38 -3.10 19.14
N GLY A 114 -23.12 -3.86 18.08
CA GLY A 114 -22.30 -3.38 16.97
C GLY A 114 -22.94 -2.22 16.20
N SER A 115 -24.27 -2.14 16.12
CA SER A 115 -24.95 -1.05 15.39
C SER A 115 -24.64 0.32 16.01
N ASN A 116 -24.80 0.45 17.33
CA ASN A 116 -24.46 1.69 18.03
C ASN A 116 -22.95 1.96 18.02
N TYR A 117 -22.16 0.89 18.14
CA TYR A 117 -20.70 0.97 18.17
C TYR A 117 -20.14 1.55 16.86
N LEU A 118 -20.52 0.98 15.71
CA LEU A 118 -20.08 1.45 14.40
C LEU A 118 -20.76 2.76 13.98
N GLN A 119 -22.02 2.99 14.35
CA GLN A 119 -22.65 4.28 14.11
C GLN A 119 -21.93 5.43 14.83
N ASN A 120 -21.46 5.20 16.06
CA ASN A 120 -20.65 6.16 16.79
C ASN A 120 -19.32 6.43 16.07
N HIS A 121 -18.66 5.39 15.54
CA HIS A 121 -17.47 5.53 14.71
C HIS A 121 -17.76 6.35 13.45
N TRP A 122 -18.70 5.92 12.61
CA TRP A 122 -19.00 6.56 11.33
C TRP A 122 -19.43 8.02 11.47
N SER A 123 -20.15 8.37 12.53
CA SER A 123 -20.60 9.75 12.77
C SER A 123 -19.54 10.72 13.31
N LYS A 124 -18.41 10.19 13.83
CA LYS A 124 -17.40 11.00 14.50
C LYS A 124 -16.05 10.95 13.81
N PHE A 125 -15.68 9.80 13.25
CA PHE A 125 -14.34 9.60 12.72
C PHE A 125 -14.08 10.59 11.59
N TYR A 126 -14.97 10.74 10.61
CA TYR A 126 -14.93 11.86 9.65
C TYR A 126 -16.15 12.77 9.81
N ASN A 127 -15.93 14.07 9.59
CA ASN A 127 -17.00 15.06 9.58
C ASN A 127 -16.73 16.17 8.54
N GLU A 128 -17.67 17.10 8.41
CA GLU A 128 -17.59 18.20 7.43
C GLU A 128 -16.32 19.05 7.53
N LEU A 129 -15.74 19.21 8.74
CA LEU A 129 -14.52 19.99 8.92
C LEU A 129 -13.33 19.35 8.18
N ASP A 130 -13.28 18.01 8.10
CA ASP A 130 -12.23 17.32 7.35
C ASP A 130 -12.27 17.71 5.86
N PHE A 131 -13.45 17.74 5.26
CA PHE A 131 -13.63 18.14 3.85
C PHE A 131 -13.22 19.60 3.62
N LYS A 132 -13.56 20.48 4.58
CA LYS A 132 -13.08 21.87 4.55
C LYS A 132 -11.56 21.95 4.59
N GLN A 133 -10.91 21.20 5.47
CA GLN A 133 -9.45 21.18 5.62
C GLN A 133 -8.75 20.60 4.39
N ILE A 134 -9.29 19.53 3.81
CA ILE A 134 -8.82 18.93 2.55
C ILE A 134 -8.86 19.97 1.42
N SER A 135 -9.98 20.68 1.28
CA SER A 135 -10.13 21.75 0.27
C SER A 135 -9.18 22.94 0.53
N GLN A 136 -8.89 23.28 1.78
CA GLN A 136 -7.92 24.32 2.15
C GLN A 136 -6.48 23.98 1.71
N LEU A 137 -6.12 22.68 1.69
CA LEU A 137 -4.85 22.21 1.10
C LEU A 137 -4.86 22.17 -0.43
N LYS A 138 -5.95 22.63 -1.07
CA LYS A 138 -6.12 22.67 -2.54
C LYS A 138 -6.07 21.29 -3.21
N LEU A 139 -6.33 20.24 -2.44
CA LEU A 139 -6.66 18.92 -2.96
C LEU A 139 -7.99 19.00 -3.73
N ASN A 140 -8.17 18.15 -4.72
CA ASN A 140 -9.31 18.18 -5.63
C ASN A 140 -10.16 16.90 -5.62
N LEU A 141 -9.70 15.83 -4.97
CA LEU A 141 -10.39 14.55 -4.94
C LEU A 141 -10.29 13.88 -3.57
N ILE A 142 -11.36 13.22 -3.15
CA ILE A 142 -11.40 12.34 -1.98
C ILE A 142 -11.71 10.93 -2.45
N ARG A 143 -10.87 9.95 -2.07
CA ARG A 143 -11.18 8.52 -2.25
C ARG A 143 -11.87 7.99 -1.00
N ILE A 144 -13.00 7.32 -1.17
CA ILE A 144 -13.80 6.76 -0.07
C ILE A 144 -13.85 5.24 -0.23
N PRO A 145 -13.05 4.49 0.55
CA PRO A 145 -13.18 3.04 0.70
C PRO A 145 -14.55 2.67 1.29
N ILE A 146 -15.24 1.70 0.69
CA ILE A 146 -16.49 1.14 1.20
C ILE A 146 -16.59 -0.36 0.85
N GLY A 147 -17.01 -1.17 1.83
CA GLY A 147 -17.17 -2.62 1.65
C GLY A 147 -18.49 -3.00 1.01
N TYR A 148 -18.56 -4.17 0.37
CA TYR A 148 -19.80 -4.68 -0.22
C TYR A 148 -20.96 -4.78 0.79
N TRP A 149 -20.63 -5.06 2.05
CA TRP A 149 -21.59 -5.24 3.14
C TRP A 149 -22.37 -3.97 3.45
N ALA A 150 -21.89 -2.79 3.04
CA ALA A 150 -22.66 -1.55 3.12
C ALA A 150 -23.97 -1.58 2.31
N PHE A 151 -24.04 -2.45 1.29
CA PHE A 151 -25.12 -2.50 0.31
C PHE A 151 -25.92 -3.81 0.37
N GLU A 152 -25.22 -4.95 0.40
CA GLU A 152 -25.85 -6.27 0.43
C GLU A 152 -25.04 -7.23 1.30
N LEU A 153 -25.73 -8.07 2.09
CA LEU A 153 -25.13 -9.09 2.94
C LEU A 153 -25.37 -10.49 2.37
N LEU A 154 -24.38 -11.37 2.52
CA LEU A 154 -24.57 -12.81 2.38
C LEU A 154 -25.32 -13.38 3.61
N PRO A 155 -25.97 -14.55 3.49
CA PRO A 155 -26.83 -15.11 4.54
C PRO A 155 -26.20 -15.27 5.93
N ASN A 156 -24.86 -15.37 6.03
CA ASN A 156 -24.13 -15.57 7.28
C ASN A 156 -23.14 -14.44 7.58
N ASP A 157 -23.22 -13.32 6.87
CA ASP A 157 -22.32 -12.20 7.16
C ASP A 157 -22.61 -11.63 8.55
N PRO A 158 -21.56 -11.41 9.37
CA PRO A 158 -21.71 -10.76 10.65
C PRO A 158 -21.75 -9.23 10.53
N TYR A 159 -21.47 -8.69 9.34
CA TYR A 159 -21.34 -7.27 9.10
C TYR A 159 -22.61 -6.50 9.44
N ILE A 160 -22.41 -5.23 9.78
CA ILE A 160 -23.47 -4.31 10.16
C ILE A 160 -23.55 -3.22 9.10
N GLN A 161 -24.77 -2.96 8.64
CA GLN A 161 -25.05 -1.95 7.63
C GLN A 161 -25.31 -0.57 8.25
N GLY A 162 -25.08 0.48 7.46
CA GLY A 162 -25.35 1.87 7.84
C GLY A 162 -24.37 2.87 7.25
N GLN A 163 -23.34 2.41 6.55
CA GLN A 163 -22.28 3.18 5.90
C GLN A 163 -22.83 4.03 4.75
N GLU A 164 -23.78 3.52 3.97
CA GLU A 164 -24.27 4.18 2.75
C GLU A 164 -24.79 5.60 3.00
N LYS A 165 -25.45 5.84 4.14
CA LYS A 165 -25.91 7.20 4.51
C LYS A 165 -24.76 8.18 4.72
N TYR A 166 -23.60 7.69 5.17
CA TYR A 166 -22.40 8.51 5.37
C TYR A 166 -21.66 8.73 4.06
N LEU A 167 -21.70 7.77 3.13
CA LEU A 167 -21.25 8.00 1.76
C LEU A 167 -22.10 9.09 1.08
N ASP A 168 -23.42 9.02 1.21
CA ASP A 168 -24.32 10.05 0.68
C ASP A 168 -24.06 11.43 1.34
N LEU A 169 -23.81 11.46 2.65
CA LEU A 169 -23.43 12.69 3.37
C LEU A 169 -22.05 13.25 2.94
N ALA A 170 -21.09 12.37 2.64
CA ALA A 170 -19.78 12.78 2.12
C ALA A 170 -19.89 13.45 0.75
N ILE A 171 -20.81 12.99 -0.10
CA ILE A 171 -21.11 13.62 -1.40
C ILE A 171 -21.59 15.06 -1.20
N ASP A 172 -22.46 15.30 -0.23
CA ASP A 172 -22.94 16.65 0.09
C ASP A 172 -21.80 17.57 0.59
N TRP A 173 -20.94 17.06 1.46
CA TRP A 173 -19.77 17.80 1.94
C TRP A 173 -18.77 18.08 0.81
N ALA A 174 -18.50 17.10 -0.06
CA ALA A 174 -17.61 17.29 -1.21
C ALA A 174 -18.14 18.37 -2.16
N ASN A 175 -19.44 18.34 -2.48
CA ASN A 175 -20.08 19.38 -3.28
C ASN A 175 -19.89 20.78 -2.67
N LYS A 176 -20.10 20.93 -1.36
CA LYS A 176 -19.95 22.21 -0.65
C LYS A 176 -18.54 22.79 -0.74
N TYR A 177 -17.52 21.93 -0.74
CA TYR A 177 -16.11 22.35 -0.74
C TYR A 177 -15.40 22.19 -2.09
N ASN A 178 -16.17 22.01 -3.16
CA ASN A 178 -15.68 21.85 -4.54
C ASN A 178 -14.63 20.72 -4.65
N LEU A 179 -14.91 19.61 -3.98
CA LEU A 179 -14.15 18.37 -4.06
C LEU A 179 -14.95 17.36 -4.88
N LEU A 180 -14.24 16.50 -5.60
CA LEU A 180 -14.82 15.34 -6.26
C LEU A 180 -14.55 14.07 -5.45
N ILE A 181 -15.33 13.02 -5.72
CA ILE A 181 -15.21 11.74 -5.01
C ILE A 181 -14.83 10.62 -5.97
N GLN A 182 -13.89 9.78 -5.53
CA GLN A 182 -13.72 8.42 -6.01
C GLN A 182 -14.37 7.46 -5.01
N ILE A 183 -15.36 6.68 -5.43
CA ILE A 183 -15.90 5.57 -4.62
C ILE A 183 -15.01 4.35 -4.86
N GLY A 184 -14.47 3.75 -3.80
CA GLY A 184 -13.66 2.53 -3.90
C GLY A 184 -14.34 1.34 -3.24
N LEU A 185 -14.79 0.36 -4.02
CA LEU A 185 -15.24 -0.93 -3.51
C LEU A 185 -14.04 -1.68 -2.93
N HIS A 186 -13.88 -1.56 -1.61
CA HIS A 186 -12.63 -1.86 -0.93
C HIS A 186 -12.58 -3.28 -0.37
N GLY A 187 -13.75 -3.90 -0.17
CA GLY A 187 -13.90 -5.30 0.20
C GLY A 187 -14.99 -5.95 -0.62
N LEU A 188 -14.69 -7.11 -1.20
CA LEU A 188 -15.64 -7.94 -1.96
C LEU A 188 -15.93 -9.26 -1.23
N PRO A 189 -17.09 -9.89 -1.48
CA PRO A 189 -17.49 -11.11 -0.77
C PRO A 189 -16.45 -12.23 -0.91
N GLY A 190 -16.07 -12.83 0.22
CA GLY A 190 -15.03 -13.86 0.30
C GLY A 190 -13.59 -13.35 0.23
N SER A 191 -13.41 -12.02 0.25
CA SER A 191 -12.14 -11.30 0.08
C SER A 191 -11.47 -11.49 -1.29
N GLN A 192 -10.94 -10.39 -1.83
CA GLN A 192 -10.17 -10.37 -3.07
C GLN A 192 -8.65 -10.46 -2.85
N ASN A 193 -8.18 -10.32 -1.62
CA ASN A 193 -6.74 -10.25 -1.31
C ASN A 193 -6.32 -10.96 -0.02
N GLY A 194 -7.27 -11.25 0.88
CA GLY A 194 -6.99 -11.87 2.15
C GLY A 194 -6.48 -10.92 3.23
N PHE A 195 -6.46 -9.62 2.96
CA PHE A 195 -6.01 -8.59 3.90
C PHE A 195 -7.15 -8.13 4.80
N ASP A 196 -6.82 -7.63 5.99
CA ASP A 196 -7.78 -7.05 6.93
C ASP A 196 -8.55 -5.86 6.32
N ASN A 197 -7.88 -5.08 5.46
CA ASN A 197 -8.47 -3.96 4.71
C ASN A 197 -9.60 -4.38 3.75
N SER A 198 -9.70 -5.66 3.36
CA SER A 198 -10.85 -6.17 2.59
C SER A 198 -12.09 -6.44 3.45
N GLY A 199 -11.96 -6.27 4.77
CA GLY A 199 -12.96 -6.59 5.78
C GLY A 199 -12.95 -8.04 6.24
N LEU A 200 -12.21 -8.93 5.58
CA LEU A 200 -12.04 -10.34 5.96
C LEU A 200 -10.60 -10.80 5.68
N TYR A 201 -9.81 -10.94 6.74
CA TYR A 201 -8.50 -11.56 6.69
C TYR A 201 -8.64 -13.07 6.42
N THR A 202 -7.97 -13.56 5.39
CA THR A 202 -7.96 -14.99 5.02
C THR A 202 -6.73 -15.33 4.19
N GLU A 203 -6.16 -16.51 4.39
CA GLU A 203 -5.07 -17.02 3.53
C GLU A 203 -5.58 -17.56 2.19
N THR A 204 -6.90 -17.80 2.08
CA THR A 204 -7.52 -18.39 0.89
C THR A 204 -8.71 -17.53 0.43
N PRO A 205 -8.44 -16.40 -0.24
CA PRO A 205 -9.48 -15.54 -0.80
C PRO A 205 -10.36 -16.33 -1.79
N THR A 206 -11.68 -16.18 -1.71
CA THR A 206 -12.64 -16.99 -2.50
C THR A 206 -13.48 -16.17 -3.48
N TRP A 207 -13.23 -14.87 -3.61
CA TRP A 207 -14.06 -13.95 -4.39
C TRP A 207 -14.37 -14.43 -5.83
N LEU A 208 -13.35 -14.63 -6.68
CA LEU A 208 -13.54 -15.04 -8.08
C LEU A 208 -13.88 -16.54 -8.27
N GLU A 209 -13.70 -17.33 -7.22
CA GLU A 209 -13.85 -18.80 -7.28
C GLU A 209 -15.22 -19.28 -6.81
N ASN A 210 -15.97 -18.44 -6.10
CA ASN A 210 -17.28 -18.76 -5.58
C ASN A 210 -18.39 -18.03 -6.34
N GLU A 211 -19.34 -18.80 -6.89
CA GLU A 211 -20.44 -18.27 -7.69
C GLU A 211 -21.39 -17.35 -6.89
N ILE A 212 -21.61 -17.62 -5.60
CA ILE A 212 -22.44 -16.77 -4.74
C ILE A 212 -21.78 -15.40 -4.56
N ASN A 213 -20.47 -15.38 -4.32
CA ASN A 213 -19.68 -14.15 -4.20
C ASN A 213 -19.73 -13.34 -5.50
N MET A 214 -19.54 -13.98 -6.65
CA MET A 214 -19.60 -13.31 -7.95
C MET A 214 -21.00 -12.79 -8.28
N ASN A 215 -22.05 -13.55 -7.99
CA ASN A 215 -23.43 -13.12 -8.20
C ASN A 215 -23.76 -11.86 -7.38
N LEU A 216 -23.34 -11.79 -6.12
CA LEU A 216 -23.46 -10.57 -5.31
C LEU A 216 -22.62 -9.43 -5.92
N THR A 217 -21.38 -9.71 -6.30
CA THR A 217 -20.48 -8.72 -6.91
C THR A 217 -21.12 -8.08 -8.16
N TYR A 218 -21.75 -8.86 -9.04
CA TYR A 218 -22.44 -8.30 -10.22
C TYR A 218 -23.64 -7.43 -9.86
N ARG A 219 -24.44 -7.82 -8.85
CA ARG A 219 -25.54 -6.96 -8.33
C ARG A 219 -25.01 -5.67 -7.73
N LEU A 220 -23.90 -5.75 -7.00
CA LEU A 220 -23.24 -4.59 -6.41
C LEU A 220 -22.74 -3.62 -7.49
N VAL A 221 -22.08 -4.12 -8.54
CA VAL A 221 -21.65 -3.30 -9.68
C VAL A 221 -22.86 -2.61 -10.32
N ASP A 222 -23.95 -3.35 -10.57
CA ASP A 222 -25.18 -2.78 -11.15
C ASP A 222 -25.74 -1.65 -10.26
N TYR A 223 -25.86 -1.91 -8.95
CA TYR A 223 -26.40 -0.97 -7.98
C TYR A 223 -25.57 0.33 -7.90
N ILE A 224 -24.25 0.20 -7.71
CA ILE A 224 -23.33 1.34 -7.56
C ILE A 224 -23.34 2.20 -8.82
N LEU A 225 -23.26 1.59 -10.00
CA LEU A 225 -23.28 2.32 -11.26
C LEU A 225 -24.62 3.05 -11.46
N ASN A 226 -25.75 2.42 -11.14
CA ASN A 226 -27.06 3.06 -11.25
C ASN A 226 -27.21 4.25 -10.28
N LYS A 227 -26.83 4.08 -9.00
CA LYS A 227 -27.04 5.10 -7.98
C LYS A 227 -26.05 6.25 -8.10
N TYR A 228 -24.76 5.94 -8.27
CA TYR A 228 -23.67 6.91 -8.14
C TYR A 228 -23.04 7.29 -9.48
N GLY A 229 -23.10 6.45 -10.49
CA GLY A 229 -22.33 6.61 -11.74
C GLY A 229 -22.68 7.86 -12.57
N ASN A 230 -23.83 8.48 -12.34
CA ASN A 230 -24.24 9.71 -13.04
C ASN A 230 -24.34 10.95 -12.13
N ASN A 231 -23.95 10.82 -10.87
CA ASN A 231 -23.85 11.95 -9.95
C ASN A 231 -22.63 12.81 -10.31
N SER A 232 -22.81 14.13 -10.42
CA SER A 232 -21.76 15.06 -10.87
C SER A 232 -20.57 15.21 -9.92
N ILE A 233 -20.73 14.83 -8.65
CA ILE A 233 -19.67 14.87 -7.63
C ILE A 233 -18.83 13.60 -7.68
N ILE A 234 -19.39 12.50 -8.19
CA ILE A 234 -18.67 11.25 -8.36
C ILE A 234 -17.82 11.36 -9.63
N HIS A 235 -16.52 11.56 -9.43
CA HIS A 235 -15.54 11.61 -10.50
C HIS A 235 -15.28 10.22 -11.07
N SER A 236 -15.07 9.26 -10.18
CA SER A 236 -14.65 7.91 -10.55
C SER A 236 -15.14 6.83 -9.57
N ILE A 237 -15.19 5.59 -10.05
CA ILE A 237 -15.61 4.41 -9.28
C ILE A 237 -14.57 3.31 -9.49
N GLN A 238 -13.89 2.91 -8.42
CA GLN A 238 -13.01 1.75 -8.37
C GLN A 238 -13.83 0.53 -7.95
N LEU A 239 -13.97 -0.43 -8.85
CA LEU A 239 -14.90 -1.56 -8.66
C LEU A 239 -14.31 -2.73 -7.88
N VAL A 240 -13.00 -2.72 -7.65
CA VAL A 240 -12.31 -3.58 -6.70
C VAL A 240 -10.99 -2.94 -6.28
N ASN A 241 -10.73 -2.91 -4.99
CA ASN A 241 -9.44 -2.55 -4.42
C ASN A 241 -8.50 -3.76 -4.39
N GLU A 242 -7.24 -3.59 -4.79
CA GLU A 242 -6.17 -4.54 -4.50
C GLU A 242 -6.48 -6.03 -4.76
N PRO A 243 -7.09 -6.46 -5.88
CA PRO A 243 -7.26 -7.90 -6.12
C PRO A 243 -5.88 -8.56 -6.20
N LEU A 244 -5.61 -9.58 -5.37
CA LEU A 244 -4.28 -10.16 -5.26
C LEU A 244 -3.99 -11.11 -6.44
N GLY A 245 -3.48 -10.55 -7.54
CA GLY A 245 -3.34 -11.23 -8.84
C GLY A 245 -2.42 -12.46 -8.85
N ILE A 246 -1.57 -12.63 -7.83
CA ILE A 246 -0.77 -13.85 -7.65
C ILE A 246 -1.58 -15.03 -7.12
N LEU A 247 -2.62 -14.79 -6.30
CA LEU A 247 -3.51 -15.82 -5.77
C LEU A 247 -4.77 -16.01 -6.63
N LEU A 248 -5.20 -14.97 -7.32
CA LEU A 248 -6.44 -14.97 -8.09
C LEU A 248 -6.26 -15.51 -9.53
N ASN A 249 -7.34 -16.06 -10.08
CA ASN A 249 -7.40 -16.40 -11.49
C ASN A 249 -7.43 -15.12 -12.35
N LYS A 250 -6.29 -14.84 -13.01
CA LYS A 250 -6.10 -13.64 -13.84
C LYS A 250 -7.10 -13.55 -15.00
N GLU A 251 -7.51 -14.67 -15.60
CA GLU A 251 -8.51 -14.69 -16.68
C GLU A 251 -9.89 -14.21 -16.17
N LYS A 252 -10.30 -14.71 -15.01
CA LYS A 252 -11.57 -14.30 -14.38
C LYS A 252 -11.54 -12.83 -13.96
N LEU A 253 -10.41 -12.34 -13.44
CA LEU A 253 -10.24 -10.93 -13.11
C LEU A 253 -10.37 -10.05 -14.35
N SER A 254 -9.69 -10.40 -15.44
CA SER A 254 -9.81 -9.70 -16.73
C SER A 254 -11.25 -9.69 -17.26
N LYS A 255 -11.96 -10.82 -17.19
CA LYS A 255 -13.38 -10.90 -17.56
C LYS A 255 -14.27 -10.03 -16.67
N PHE A 256 -13.96 -9.93 -15.37
CA PHE A 256 -14.68 -9.03 -14.46
C PHE A 256 -14.48 -7.55 -14.85
N TYR A 257 -13.26 -7.12 -15.16
CA TYR A 257 -13.00 -5.75 -15.62
C TYR A 257 -13.71 -5.42 -16.94
N ILE A 258 -13.74 -6.37 -17.88
CA ILE A 258 -14.49 -6.20 -19.14
C ILE A 258 -15.99 -6.10 -18.89
N TYR A 259 -16.54 -6.98 -18.04
CA TYR A 259 -17.94 -6.89 -17.62
C TYR A 259 -18.26 -5.50 -17.06
N CYS A 260 -17.37 -4.92 -16.26
CA CYS A 260 -17.55 -3.59 -15.69
C CYS A 260 -17.56 -2.49 -16.77
N LEU A 261 -16.61 -2.52 -17.72
CA LEU A 261 -16.55 -1.60 -18.86
C LEU A 261 -17.83 -1.68 -19.69
N GLU A 262 -18.27 -2.89 -20.05
CA GLU A 262 -19.49 -3.10 -20.82
C GLU A 262 -20.74 -2.62 -20.06
N THR A 263 -20.82 -2.87 -18.76
CA THR A 263 -21.97 -2.49 -17.95
C THR A 263 -22.07 -0.97 -17.82
N ALA A 264 -20.94 -0.30 -17.59
CA ALA A 264 -20.89 1.16 -17.55
C ALA A 264 -21.28 1.78 -18.91
N PHE A 265 -20.77 1.19 -20.00
CA PHE A 265 -21.13 1.60 -21.36
C PHE A 265 -22.64 1.44 -21.63
N LYS A 266 -23.21 0.26 -21.38
CA LYS A 266 -24.64 -0.05 -21.59
C LYS A 266 -25.55 0.89 -20.80
N LYS A 267 -25.10 1.34 -19.62
CA LYS A 267 -25.83 2.26 -18.74
C LYS A 267 -25.54 3.74 -19.00
N ASN A 268 -24.65 4.07 -19.93
CA ASN A 268 -24.22 5.44 -20.23
C ASN A 268 -23.73 6.19 -18.97
N ILE A 269 -22.83 5.54 -18.22
CA ILE A 269 -22.27 6.07 -16.97
C ILE A 269 -21.29 7.21 -17.27
N LYS A 270 -21.37 8.29 -16.50
CA LYS A 270 -20.47 9.46 -16.63
C LYS A 270 -19.24 9.39 -15.74
N ALA A 271 -19.34 8.74 -14.59
CA ALA A 271 -18.20 8.50 -13.71
C ALA A 271 -17.17 7.59 -14.42
N LYS A 272 -15.89 7.89 -14.24
CA LYS A 272 -14.81 7.08 -14.83
C LYS A 272 -14.65 5.78 -14.05
N LEU A 273 -14.37 4.68 -14.74
CA LEU A 273 -13.98 3.45 -14.06
C LEU A 273 -12.50 3.49 -13.67
N VAL A 274 -12.19 2.92 -12.51
CA VAL A 274 -10.82 2.76 -12.01
C VAL A 274 -10.56 1.29 -11.76
N PHE A 275 -9.44 0.79 -12.28
CA PHE A 275 -9.01 -0.59 -12.08
C PHE A 275 -7.67 -0.60 -11.36
N HIS A 276 -7.59 -1.33 -10.25
CA HIS A 276 -6.33 -1.59 -9.57
C HIS A 276 -5.45 -2.53 -10.41
N ASP A 277 -4.13 -2.32 -10.38
CA ASP A 277 -3.13 -3.07 -11.15
C ASP A 277 -2.95 -4.55 -10.75
N ALA A 278 -3.70 -4.99 -9.74
CA ALA A 278 -3.71 -6.33 -9.17
C ALA A 278 -2.34 -6.82 -8.64
N PHE A 279 -1.46 -5.89 -8.25
CA PHE A 279 -0.07 -6.14 -7.88
C PHE A 279 0.77 -6.77 -9.00
N LEU A 280 0.29 -6.68 -10.24
CA LEU A 280 1.10 -7.02 -11.42
C LEU A 280 2.13 -5.92 -11.66
N ASN A 281 3.03 -6.15 -12.62
CA ASN A 281 3.95 -5.10 -13.01
C ASN A 281 3.17 -3.90 -13.54
N ILE A 282 3.71 -2.71 -13.32
CA ILE A 282 3.09 -1.43 -13.72
C ILE A 282 2.72 -1.42 -15.21
N GLU A 283 3.55 -2.04 -16.05
CA GLU A 283 3.35 -2.13 -17.50
C GLU A 283 2.46 -3.30 -17.97
N SER A 284 2.04 -4.20 -17.06
CA SER A 284 1.29 -5.43 -17.44
C SER A 284 -0.08 -5.16 -18.06
N TRP A 285 -0.67 -4.00 -17.82
CA TRP A 285 -2.00 -3.65 -18.31
C TRP A 285 -1.99 -2.91 -19.64
N LYS A 286 -0.81 -2.63 -20.22
CA LYS A 286 -0.64 -1.74 -21.39
C LYS A 286 -1.52 -2.05 -22.59
N ASP A 287 -1.72 -3.33 -22.87
CA ASP A 287 -2.51 -3.80 -24.02
C ASP A 287 -3.93 -4.24 -23.63
N PHE A 288 -4.33 -4.02 -22.37
CA PHE A 288 -5.68 -4.35 -21.91
C PHE A 288 -6.70 -3.36 -22.50
N PRO A 289 -7.84 -3.82 -23.04
CA PRO A 289 -8.71 -2.96 -23.81
C PRO A 289 -9.57 -2.02 -22.95
N GLY A 290 -9.97 -0.91 -23.54
CA GLY A 290 -10.95 0.03 -22.98
C GLY A 290 -10.34 1.30 -22.39
N GLU A 291 -11.21 2.21 -21.99
CA GLU A 291 -10.83 3.46 -21.34
C GLU A 291 -11.20 3.41 -19.86
N TYR A 292 -10.19 3.46 -19.01
CA TYR A 292 -10.30 3.47 -17.55
C TYR A 292 -9.06 4.17 -16.97
N ILE A 293 -9.13 4.53 -15.68
CA ILE A 293 -7.96 4.96 -14.93
C ILE A 293 -7.30 3.72 -14.32
N LEU A 294 -6.02 3.51 -14.60
CA LEU A 294 -5.22 2.48 -13.96
C LEU A 294 -4.69 3.00 -12.62
N ASP A 295 -4.94 2.24 -11.56
CA ASP A 295 -4.58 2.59 -10.20
C ASP A 295 -3.43 1.73 -9.69
N HIS A 296 -2.34 2.38 -9.31
CA HIS A 296 -1.15 1.78 -8.72
C HIS A 296 -1.05 2.13 -7.24
N HIS A 297 -0.84 1.11 -6.41
CA HIS A 297 -0.53 1.29 -4.99
C HIS A 297 0.96 1.05 -4.76
N LEU A 298 1.68 2.10 -4.34
CA LEU A 298 3.14 2.10 -4.26
C LEU A 298 3.60 2.36 -2.83
N TYR A 299 4.14 1.31 -2.22
CA TYR A 299 4.68 1.31 -0.86
C TYR A 299 6.03 0.61 -0.85
N GLU A 300 6.93 1.05 0.03
CA GLU A 300 8.29 0.50 0.17
C GLU A 300 8.56 -0.03 1.58
N VAL A 301 7.55 -0.64 2.21
CA VAL A 301 7.63 -1.11 3.60
C VAL A 301 7.06 -2.51 3.85
N PHE A 302 6.60 -3.24 2.84
CA PHE A 302 5.89 -4.52 3.06
C PHE A 302 6.74 -5.77 2.78
N SER A 303 8.05 -5.60 2.58
CA SER A 303 8.99 -6.70 2.40
C SER A 303 10.37 -6.37 2.98
N ASP A 304 11.13 -7.42 3.32
CA ASP A 304 12.45 -7.28 3.93
C ASP A 304 13.43 -6.48 3.05
N TRP A 305 13.37 -6.61 1.73
CA TRP A 305 14.28 -5.87 0.85
C TRP A 305 13.91 -4.38 0.78
N GLN A 306 12.62 -4.03 0.81
CA GLN A 306 12.18 -2.63 0.75
C GLN A 306 12.54 -1.89 2.04
N ILE A 307 12.26 -2.50 3.19
CA ILE A 307 12.61 -1.97 4.52
C ILE A 307 14.13 -1.83 4.69
N ASN A 308 14.92 -2.60 3.92
CA ASN A 308 16.38 -2.50 3.93
C ASN A 308 16.94 -1.35 3.08
N LEU A 309 16.14 -0.69 2.26
CA LEU A 309 16.63 0.41 1.45
C LEU A 309 17.05 1.57 2.37
N ASN A 310 18.11 2.27 1.98
CA ASN A 310 18.39 3.59 2.53
C ASN A 310 17.60 4.66 1.77
N LEU A 311 17.53 5.87 2.32
CA LEU A 311 16.76 6.97 1.71
C LEU A 311 17.11 7.18 0.22
N GLN A 312 18.38 7.19 -0.16
CA GLN A 312 18.76 7.42 -1.57
C GLN A 312 18.26 6.29 -2.49
N GLN A 313 18.26 5.06 -2.00
CA GLN A 313 17.73 3.92 -2.75
C GLN A 313 16.21 3.98 -2.88
N HIS A 314 15.50 4.40 -1.83
CA HIS A 314 14.06 4.69 -1.89
C HIS A 314 13.77 5.75 -2.96
N LEU A 315 14.48 6.90 -2.94
CA LEU A 315 14.28 7.97 -3.93
C LEU A 315 14.55 7.48 -5.37
N GLN A 316 15.58 6.67 -5.57
CA GLN A 316 15.86 6.10 -6.89
C GLN A 316 14.78 5.10 -7.32
N SER A 317 14.25 4.30 -6.40
CA SER A 317 13.16 3.36 -6.65
C SER A 317 11.88 4.10 -7.08
N ILE A 318 11.51 5.18 -6.40
CA ILE A 318 10.37 6.04 -6.79
C ILE A 318 10.52 6.57 -8.21
N LYS A 319 11.70 7.09 -8.59
CA LYS A 319 11.97 7.55 -9.96
C LYS A 319 11.77 6.44 -11.00
N ASN A 320 12.28 5.25 -10.70
CA ASN A 320 12.14 4.08 -11.60
C ASN A 320 10.68 3.64 -11.74
N GLN A 321 9.90 3.69 -10.65
CA GLN A 321 8.46 3.42 -10.68
C GLN A 321 7.75 4.48 -11.53
N GLY A 322 8.10 5.76 -11.41
CA GLY A 322 7.62 6.84 -12.27
C GLY A 322 7.84 6.56 -13.76
N GLU A 323 9.06 6.18 -14.15
CA GLU A 323 9.35 5.82 -15.54
C GLU A 323 8.51 4.64 -16.05
N SER A 324 8.14 3.72 -15.16
CA SER A 324 7.26 2.59 -15.49
C SER A 324 5.80 3.03 -15.64
N ILE A 325 5.33 3.96 -14.79
CA ILE A 325 3.98 4.53 -14.87
C ILE A 325 3.79 5.21 -16.23
N ASN A 326 4.77 5.99 -16.67
CA ASN A 326 4.74 6.65 -17.98
C ASN A 326 4.67 5.67 -19.17
N LYS A 327 5.06 4.41 -18.97
CA LYS A 327 5.03 3.33 -19.98
C LYS A 327 3.79 2.43 -19.87
N SER A 328 2.94 2.63 -18.86
CA SER A 328 1.79 1.77 -18.55
C SER A 328 0.69 1.75 -19.63
N GLY A 329 0.70 2.69 -20.57
CA GLY A 329 -0.23 2.72 -21.73
C GLY A 329 -1.64 3.24 -21.45
N HIS A 330 -1.99 3.43 -20.19
CA HIS A 330 -3.27 3.97 -19.76
C HIS A 330 -3.11 5.29 -19.01
N ARG A 331 -4.21 6.02 -18.82
CA ARG A 331 -4.25 7.10 -17.82
C ARG A 331 -4.05 6.48 -16.43
N SER A 332 -2.93 6.80 -15.80
CA SER A 332 -2.51 6.09 -14.58
C SER A 332 -2.34 7.06 -13.42
N ILE A 333 -2.78 6.65 -12.24
CA ILE A 333 -2.57 7.38 -10.98
C ILE A 333 -1.88 6.49 -9.96
N VAL A 334 -1.27 7.11 -8.96
CA VAL A 334 -0.89 6.39 -7.74
C VAL A 334 -2.00 6.61 -6.71
N GLY A 335 -2.97 5.70 -6.64
CA GLY A 335 -4.15 5.85 -5.79
C GLY A 335 -3.91 5.54 -4.32
N GLU A 336 -2.76 4.95 -4.00
CA GLU A 336 -2.29 4.81 -2.63
C GLU A 336 -0.75 4.85 -2.53
N PHE A 337 -0.27 5.63 -1.57
CA PHE A 337 1.14 5.73 -1.13
C PHE A 337 1.15 6.47 0.22
N SER A 338 2.27 6.44 0.94
CA SER A 338 2.42 7.11 2.24
C SER A 338 3.83 7.68 2.43
N GLY A 339 4.07 8.34 3.57
CA GLY A 339 5.39 8.80 3.98
C GLY A 339 6.25 7.73 4.66
N ALA A 340 5.77 6.48 4.69
CA ALA A 340 6.35 5.44 5.51
C ALA A 340 7.64 4.88 4.91
N LEU A 341 8.67 4.83 5.75
CA LEU A 341 9.97 4.19 5.47
C LEU A 341 10.18 2.92 6.30
N THR A 342 9.27 2.64 7.23
CA THR A 342 9.28 1.43 8.07
C THR A 342 7.85 0.88 8.17
N ASP A 343 7.71 -0.36 8.63
CA ASP A 343 6.42 -0.96 8.98
C ASP A 343 6.16 -0.97 10.50
N CYS A 344 6.66 0.06 11.19
CA CYS A 344 6.58 0.18 12.66
C CYS A 344 5.20 0.58 13.19
N THR A 345 4.35 1.14 12.34
CA THR A 345 3.00 1.53 12.74
C THR A 345 2.25 0.34 13.34
N LYS A 346 1.68 0.54 14.53
CA LYS A 346 1.01 -0.51 15.29
C LYS A 346 -0.11 -1.14 14.46
N TYR A 347 -0.12 -2.47 14.41
CA TYR A 347 -1.06 -3.30 13.65
C TYR A 347 -1.05 -3.10 12.13
N LEU A 348 -0.11 -2.35 11.56
CA LEU A 348 -0.02 -2.14 10.11
C LEU A 348 0.05 -3.47 9.35
N ASN A 349 0.73 -4.44 9.95
CA ASN A 349 0.89 -5.79 9.43
C ASN A 349 -0.26 -6.75 9.79
N GLY A 350 -1.25 -6.28 10.55
CA GLY A 350 -2.34 -7.05 11.14
C GLY A 350 -2.23 -7.17 12.66
N VAL A 351 -3.38 -7.30 13.33
CA VAL A 351 -3.45 -7.49 14.79
C VAL A 351 -2.71 -8.76 15.21
N GLY A 352 -1.85 -8.62 16.21
CA GLY A 352 -1.03 -9.72 16.75
C GLY A 352 0.27 -9.98 15.99
N LYS A 353 0.54 -9.27 14.90
CA LYS A 353 1.81 -9.29 14.16
C LYS A 353 2.67 -8.08 14.55
N GLY A 354 3.98 -8.26 14.56
CA GLY A 354 4.93 -7.17 14.82
C GLY A 354 5.37 -6.45 13.55
N SER A 355 6.56 -5.84 13.60
CA SER A 355 7.19 -5.13 12.49
C SER A 355 8.39 -5.91 11.96
N ARG A 356 8.64 -5.84 10.66
CA ARG A 356 9.86 -6.40 10.06
C ARG A 356 11.07 -5.54 10.43
N TRP A 357 10.90 -4.21 10.52
CA TRP A 357 11.96 -3.26 10.87
C TRP A 357 12.72 -3.60 12.15
N ASP A 358 12.00 -3.96 13.23
CA ASP A 358 12.61 -4.34 14.50
C ASP A 358 12.69 -5.87 14.73
N GLY A 359 12.36 -6.65 13.70
CA GLY A 359 12.40 -8.11 13.74
C GLY A 359 11.28 -8.79 14.54
N SER A 360 10.22 -8.08 14.90
CA SER A 360 9.09 -8.62 15.67
C SER A 360 7.94 -9.21 14.84
N PHE A 361 8.00 -9.12 13.50
CA PHE A 361 6.91 -9.51 12.57
C PHE A 361 6.34 -10.92 12.83
N GLU A 362 7.19 -11.95 12.86
CA GLU A 362 6.80 -13.33 13.18
C GLU A 362 7.56 -13.87 14.38
N LYS A 363 6.82 -14.29 15.42
CA LYS A 363 7.37 -15.03 16.55
C LYS A 363 8.03 -16.30 16.01
N ASN A 364 9.36 -16.37 16.06
CA ASN A 364 10.24 -17.49 15.68
C ASN A 364 10.91 -17.44 14.29
N GLN A 365 10.79 -16.36 13.53
CA GLN A 365 11.70 -16.10 12.39
C GLN A 365 12.80 -15.16 12.88
N PRO A 366 14.09 -15.55 12.86
CA PRO A 366 15.15 -14.57 13.06
C PRO A 366 15.01 -13.52 11.95
N SER A 367 14.98 -12.23 12.31
CA SER A 367 15.02 -11.18 11.30
C SER A 367 16.20 -11.45 10.39
N GLN A 368 15.97 -11.52 9.08
CA GLN A 368 17.09 -11.53 8.12
C GLN A 368 17.85 -10.19 8.16
N LEU A 369 17.28 -9.21 8.85
CA LEU A 369 17.85 -7.90 9.12
C LEU A 369 18.84 -7.97 10.28
N ASN A 370 20.13 -7.83 9.96
CA ASN A 370 21.20 -7.61 10.94
C ASN A 370 21.20 -6.14 11.42
N ARG A 371 20.08 -5.64 11.94
CA ARG A 371 19.97 -4.27 12.44
C ARG A 371 19.51 -4.26 13.90
N ASN A 372 20.23 -3.52 14.75
CA ASN A 372 19.78 -3.16 16.10
C ASN A 372 18.79 -1.99 16.03
N GLU A 373 17.80 -2.06 15.14
CA GLU A 373 16.79 -1.02 14.94
C GLU A 373 15.57 -1.29 15.82
N THR A 374 14.85 -0.22 16.18
CA THR A 374 13.68 -0.29 17.06
C THR A 374 12.56 0.58 16.50
N CYS A 375 11.32 0.14 16.68
CA CYS A 375 10.13 0.94 16.43
C CYS A 375 9.80 1.92 17.58
N GLN A 376 10.56 1.90 18.68
CA GLN A 376 10.36 2.82 19.78
C GLN A 376 10.61 4.27 19.33
N GLY A 377 9.61 5.13 19.51
CA GLY A 377 9.70 6.54 19.12
C GLY A 377 9.49 6.80 17.62
N HIS A 378 9.03 5.81 16.85
CA HIS A 378 8.66 5.98 15.43
C HIS A 378 7.72 7.18 15.22
N ASP A 379 6.68 7.28 16.04
CA ASP A 379 5.69 8.37 15.98
C ASP A 379 6.05 9.59 16.85
N ASP A 380 7.32 9.80 17.22
CA ASP A 380 7.74 10.99 17.95
C ASP A 380 7.87 12.20 16.99
N PRO A 381 7.01 13.23 17.12
CA PRO A 381 7.08 14.41 16.27
C PRO A 381 8.34 15.26 16.52
N ASN A 382 9.17 14.97 17.52
CA ASN A 382 10.42 15.70 17.76
C ASN A 382 11.63 15.03 17.11
N ASN A 383 11.46 13.85 16.50
CA ASN A 383 12.52 13.19 15.76
C ASN A 383 12.82 13.93 14.44
N LEU A 384 13.81 14.82 14.47
CA LEU A 384 14.16 15.65 13.31
C LEU A 384 14.66 14.86 12.11
N MET A 385 15.36 13.73 12.33
CA MET A 385 15.85 12.89 11.24
C MET A 385 14.69 12.24 10.50
N TYR A 386 13.80 11.60 11.26
CA TYR A 386 12.57 11.00 10.71
C TYR A 386 11.75 12.03 9.93
N LYS A 387 11.58 13.24 10.49
CA LYS A 387 10.90 14.33 9.79
C LYS A 387 11.53 14.67 8.44
N PHE A 388 12.85 14.83 8.43
CA PHE A 388 13.60 15.21 7.23
C PHE A 388 13.52 14.12 6.16
N ASP A 389 13.71 12.85 6.55
CA ASP A 389 13.68 11.71 5.64
C ASP A 389 12.28 11.51 5.04
N THR A 390 11.23 11.55 5.87
CA THR A 390 9.84 11.49 5.40
C THR A 390 9.52 12.65 4.46
N MET A 391 9.96 13.88 4.76
CA MET A 391 9.73 15.04 3.88
C MET A 391 10.37 14.87 2.50
N ILE A 392 11.62 14.39 2.45
CA ILE A 392 12.34 14.18 1.19
C ILE A 392 11.70 13.06 0.39
N PHE A 393 11.36 11.95 1.06
CA PHE A 393 10.70 10.82 0.45
C PHE A 393 9.34 11.20 -0.15
N LEU A 394 8.51 11.90 0.63
CA LEU A 394 7.23 12.43 0.17
C LEU A 394 7.40 13.36 -1.03
N LYS A 395 8.35 14.31 -0.97
CA LYS A 395 8.59 15.24 -2.07
C LYS A 395 8.87 14.52 -3.38
N GLU A 396 9.74 13.50 -3.36
CA GLU A 396 10.07 12.70 -4.53
C GLU A 396 8.85 11.93 -5.07
N GLN A 397 8.06 11.33 -4.18
CA GLN A 397 6.81 10.65 -4.53
C GLN A 397 5.80 11.60 -5.18
N PHE A 398 5.44 12.68 -4.48
CA PHE A 398 4.47 13.68 -4.94
C PHE A 398 4.81 14.21 -6.35
N TYR A 399 6.07 14.56 -6.56
CA TYR A 399 6.51 15.17 -7.82
C TYR A 399 6.65 14.13 -8.94
N THR A 400 7.18 12.93 -8.64
CA THR A 400 7.31 11.87 -9.63
C THR A 400 5.94 11.39 -10.11
N PHE A 401 4.99 11.17 -9.20
CA PHE A 401 3.65 10.68 -9.56
C PHE A 401 2.84 11.75 -10.30
N GLU A 402 3.08 13.02 -10.00
CA GLU A 402 2.53 14.15 -10.73
C GLU A 402 3.13 14.29 -12.14
N GLU A 403 4.45 14.18 -12.29
CA GLU A 403 5.14 14.35 -13.58
C GLU A 403 4.88 13.16 -14.52
N LYS A 404 5.06 11.94 -14.00
CA LYS A 404 5.07 10.70 -14.80
C LYS A 404 3.72 10.01 -14.87
N GLY A 405 2.79 10.34 -13.97
CA GLY A 405 1.42 9.85 -13.97
C GLY A 405 0.40 10.97 -14.18
N ASN A 406 -0.85 10.71 -13.81
CA ASN A 406 -1.96 11.66 -13.85
C ASN A 406 -2.35 12.12 -12.43
N GLY A 407 -1.41 12.05 -11.50
CA GLY A 407 -1.59 12.48 -10.12
C GLY A 407 -1.61 11.31 -9.13
N TRP A 408 -2.03 11.62 -7.92
CA TRP A 408 -1.85 10.77 -6.75
C TRP A 408 -2.98 10.94 -5.74
N ILE A 409 -3.18 9.93 -4.90
CA ILE A 409 -4.11 9.94 -3.77
C ILE A 409 -3.35 9.41 -2.55
N PHE A 410 -3.13 10.26 -1.55
CA PHE A 410 -2.37 9.88 -0.35
C PHE A 410 -3.20 8.96 0.55
N TRP A 411 -2.56 7.92 1.09
CA TRP A 411 -3.14 7.03 2.09
C TRP A 411 -2.53 7.34 3.48
N CYS A 412 -3.25 7.98 4.40
CA CYS A 412 -4.64 8.46 4.35
C CYS A 412 -4.79 9.85 4.99
N TRP A 413 -6.02 10.40 5.05
CA TRP A 413 -6.23 11.76 5.59
C TRP A 413 -5.88 11.84 7.07
N LYS A 414 -6.28 10.83 7.85
CA LYS A 414 -5.97 10.77 9.27
C LYS A 414 -6.02 9.37 9.86
N THR A 415 -5.26 9.21 10.92
CA THR A 415 -5.17 8.03 11.78
C THR A 415 -5.25 8.47 13.25
N GLU A 416 -5.49 7.53 14.16
CA GLU A 416 -5.52 7.86 15.60
C GLU A 416 -4.15 8.35 16.12
N SER A 417 -3.04 7.78 15.63
CA SER A 417 -1.72 8.05 16.23
C SER A 417 -0.52 8.12 15.28
N THR A 418 -0.53 7.43 14.13
CA THR A 418 0.69 7.31 13.29
C THR A 418 1.01 8.59 12.51
N LEU A 419 2.29 8.92 12.36
CA LEU A 419 2.73 10.13 11.67
C LEU A 419 2.77 9.99 10.13
N ASP A 420 3.45 8.97 9.61
CA ASP A 420 3.79 8.83 8.18
C ASP A 420 2.64 8.36 7.30
N TRP A 421 1.54 7.92 7.90
CA TRP A 421 0.29 7.54 7.23
C TRP A 421 -0.83 8.58 7.37
N ASP A 422 -0.57 9.73 8.00
CA ASP A 422 -1.57 10.75 8.35
C ASP A 422 -1.26 12.10 7.68
N MET A 423 -1.89 12.37 6.54
CA MET A 423 -1.66 13.60 5.77
C MET A 423 -1.97 14.86 6.57
N LYS A 424 -3.02 14.83 7.40
CA LYS A 424 -3.41 15.97 8.22
C LYS A 424 -2.32 16.31 9.24
N ARG A 425 -1.80 15.31 9.94
CA ARG A 425 -0.73 15.46 10.93
C ARG A 425 0.59 15.84 10.26
N LEU A 426 0.92 15.25 9.11
CA LEU A 426 2.07 15.66 8.29
C LEU A 426 1.99 17.15 7.92
N ASN A 427 0.82 17.64 7.50
CA ASN A 427 0.61 19.05 7.21
C ASN A 427 0.78 19.94 8.46
N GLU A 428 0.14 19.58 9.57
CA GLU A 428 0.23 20.33 10.84
C GLU A 428 1.68 20.44 11.35
N LEU A 429 2.48 19.39 11.12
CA LEU A 429 3.90 19.32 11.48
C LEU A 429 4.86 19.87 10.42
N LYS A 430 4.34 20.43 9.32
CA LYS A 430 5.12 20.96 8.18
C LYS A 430 6.04 19.93 7.54
N MET A 431 5.56 18.69 7.43
CA MET A 431 6.25 17.55 6.85
C MET A 431 5.81 17.24 5.40
N LEU A 432 4.88 18.01 4.85
CA LEU A 432 4.55 17.95 3.43
C LEU A 432 5.50 18.84 2.61
N PRO A 433 5.76 18.53 1.33
CA PRO A 433 6.56 19.39 0.47
C PRO A 433 5.92 20.77 0.29
N ASN A 434 6.78 21.77 0.09
CA ASN A 434 6.39 23.14 -0.24
C ASN A 434 7.17 23.60 -1.48
N PRO A 435 6.51 23.89 -2.62
CA PRO A 435 5.07 23.77 -2.87
C PRO A 435 4.57 22.32 -2.80
N LEU A 436 3.28 22.12 -2.49
CA LEU A 436 2.67 20.77 -2.45
C LEU A 436 2.47 20.17 -3.85
N PHE A 437 2.33 21.02 -4.87
CA PHE A 437 2.11 20.62 -6.26
C PHE A 437 3.12 21.31 -7.16
N GLN A 438 3.85 20.54 -7.97
CA GLN A 438 4.85 21.09 -8.88
C GLN A 438 4.20 21.67 -10.14
N TYR A 439 3.24 20.95 -10.75
CA TYR A 439 2.60 21.31 -12.01
C TYR A 439 1.82 22.62 -11.90
N LYS A 440 0.99 22.76 -10.84
CA LYS A 440 0.23 24.00 -10.59
C LYS A 440 1.15 25.22 -10.44
N SER A 441 2.23 25.10 -9.66
CA SER A 441 3.21 26.18 -9.50
C SER A 441 3.78 26.61 -10.85
N THR A 442 4.16 25.65 -11.70
CA THR A 442 4.74 25.98 -13.01
C THR A 442 3.75 26.60 -13.99
N ASN A 443 2.46 26.31 -13.87
CA ASN A 443 1.43 26.89 -14.73
C ASN A 443 0.99 28.28 -14.26
N ASP A 444 0.93 28.52 -12.95
CA ASP A 444 0.71 29.86 -12.38
C ASP A 444 1.87 30.80 -12.76
N ASP A 445 3.12 30.31 -12.69
CA ASP A 445 4.30 31.06 -13.13
C ASP A 445 4.26 31.38 -14.63
N LYS A 446 3.81 30.44 -15.48
CA LYS A 446 3.63 30.67 -16.92
C LYS A 446 2.48 31.63 -17.25
N GLN A 447 1.42 31.68 -16.44
CA GLN A 447 0.32 32.64 -16.61
C GLN A 447 0.70 34.04 -16.12
N SER A 448 1.63 34.15 -15.16
CA SER A 448 2.17 35.42 -14.67
C SER A 448 3.20 36.08 -15.61
N GLN A 449 3.67 35.36 -16.63
CA GLN A 449 4.58 35.88 -17.67
C GLN A 449 3.80 36.45 -18.87
N SER A 450 3.03 37.52 -18.65
CA SER A 450 2.68 38.50 -19.69
C SER A 450 3.72 39.64 -19.69
N PRO A 451 4.09 40.22 -20.84
CA PRO A 451 5.20 41.17 -20.90
C PRO A 451 4.76 42.53 -20.34
N GLU A 452 5.04 42.76 -19.07
CA GLU A 452 5.12 44.11 -18.51
C GLU A 452 6.57 44.42 -18.12
N GLU A 453 6.89 45.69 -18.29
CA GLU A 453 8.20 46.28 -18.54
C GLU A 453 9.26 46.02 -17.45
N GLU A 454 10.52 46.06 -17.91
CA GLU A 454 11.74 45.99 -17.12
C GLU A 454 11.70 46.94 -15.91
N ASP A 455 11.90 46.40 -14.71
CA ASP A 455 12.71 47.06 -13.69
C ASP A 455 13.46 46.01 -12.87
N GLY A 456 14.78 46.16 -12.86
CA GLY A 456 15.73 45.09 -12.58
C GLY A 456 15.86 44.66 -11.12
N PHE A 457 16.18 43.38 -10.94
CA PHE A 457 17.29 42.90 -10.12
C PHE A 457 17.50 41.42 -10.43
N GLY A 458 18.50 41.12 -11.25
CA GLY A 458 18.90 39.76 -11.56
C GLY A 458 19.80 39.19 -10.48
N LEU A 459 19.54 37.94 -10.06
CA LEU A 459 20.53 37.06 -9.47
C LEU A 459 20.28 35.63 -9.96
N SER A 460 21.03 35.27 -11.00
CA SER A 460 21.29 33.89 -11.44
C SER A 460 22.29 33.19 -10.52
N ASN A 461 22.11 31.89 -10.35
CA ASN A 461 23.07 30.90 -9.84
C ASN A 461 23.44 31.00 -8.35
N ILE A 462 22.87 30.11 -7.54
CA ILE A 462 23.47 29.68 -6.27
C ILE A 462 23.68 28.17 -6.34
N ASP A 463 24.96 27.82 -6.29
CA ASP A 463 25.54 26.47 -6.25
C ASP A 463 25.27 25.84 -4.88
N PHE A 464 24.73 24.62 -4.85
CA PHE A 464 24.44 23.87 -3.61
C PHE A 464 25.69 23.08 -3.18
N GLN A 465 26.71 23.80 -2.74
CA GLN A 465 27.81 23.24 -1.94
C GLN A 465 28.27 24.26 -0.90
N GLU A 466 27.51 24.42 0.18
CA GLU A 466 28.06 24.81 1.49
C GLU A 466 26.93 24.85 2.53
N THR A 467 26.79 23.77 3.31
CA THR A 467 26.35 23.76 4.72
C THR A 467 26.37 22.33 5.25
N LEU A 468 27.58 21.77 5.35
CA LEU A 468 27.87 20.63 6.23
C LEU A 468 28.72 21.17 7.39
N PRO A 469 28.34 20.98 8.67
CA PRO A 469 29.20 21.34 9.78
C PRO A 469 30.42 20.40 9.82
N LYS A 470 31.61 20.94 9.55
CA LYS A 470 32.89 20.26 9.79
C LYS A 470 33.18 20.25 11.29
N TYR A 471 33.17 19.08 11.92
CA TYR A 471 33.87 18.86 13.18
C TYR A 471 35.17 18.10 12.90
N VAL A 472 36.30 18.81 12.93
CA VAL A 472 37.65 18.27 13.06
C VAL A 472 38.39 19.14 14.07
N GLY A 473 38.90 18.52 15.13
CA GLY A 473 39.92 19.05 16.04
C GLY A 473 40.61 17.82 16.64
N GLU A 474 41.66 17.33 15.99
CA GLU A 474 43.07 17.55 16.35
C GLU A 474 43.49 16.82 17.64
N GLN A 475 44.23 15.73 17.42
CA GLN A 475 45.07 15.08 18.41
C GLN A 475 46.33 15.92 18.61
N GLU A 476 46.60 16.33 19.85
CA GLU A 476 47.96 16.65 20.29
C GLU A 476 48.39 15.71 21.42
N SER A 477 49.58 15.17 21.24
CA SER A 477 50.31 14.25 22.09
C SER A 477 50.95 14.96 23.29
N ILE A 478 50.77 14.42 24.50
CA ILE A 478 51.68 14.65 25.63
C ILE A 478 51.97 13.30 26.30
N GLU A 479 53.23 12.86 26.20
CA GLU A 479 53.82 11.86 27.09
C GLU A 479 54.06 12.47 28.48
N GLN A 480 53.64 11.79 29.55
CA GLN A 480 54.51 11.56 30.71
C GLN A 480 53.97 10.51 31.69
N LYS A 481 54.88 9.61 32.05
CA LYS A 481 54.92 8.51 33.04
C LYS A 481 54.21 8.80 34.37
N PHE A 482 53.64 7.76 35.01
CA PHE A 482 54.23 7.07 36.17
C PHE A 482 53.41 5.83 36.62
N ASP A 483 54.15 4.86 37.16
CA ASP A 483 53.81 3.54 37.71
C ASP A 483 52.67 3.48 38.75
N TYR A 484 52.03 2.29 38.87
CA TYR A 484 52.13 1.43 40.06
C TYR A 484 51.50 0.03 39.82
N SER A 485 52.40 -0.97 39.70
CA SER A 485 52.44 -2.26 40.42
C SER A 485 51.17 -3.13 40.59
N THR A 486 51.16 -4.32 39.98
CA THR A 486 51.37 -5.67 40.59
C THR A 486 50.19 -6.33 41.32
N ASN A 487 49.66 -7.41 40.72
CA ASN A 487 49.76 -8.82 41.21
C ASN A 487 48.69 -9.66 40.48
N THR A 488 49.04 -10.46 39.45
CA THR A 488 49.56 -11.85 39.52
C THR A 488 48.69 -12.81 40.35
N ASN A 489 47.99 -13.73 39.68
CA ASN A 489 48.43 -15.12 39.46
C ASN A 489 47.53 -15.75 38.38
N THR A 490 48.02 -16.12 37.19
CA THR A 490 48.78 -17.35 36.87
C THR A 490 48.05 -18.59 37.39
N THR A 491 47.73 -19.59 36.57
CA THR A 491 48.57 -20.42 35.68
C THR A 491 47.57 -21.27 34.86
N THR A 492 47.81 -21.92 33.73
CA THR A 492 48.90 -22.27 32.79
C THR A 492 48.17 -23.21 31.81
N GLY A 493 48.53 -23.42 30.56
CA GLY A 493 49.70 -23.11 29.76
C GLY A 493 49.31 -23.53 28.34
N SER A 494 49.78 -22.78 27.36
CA SER A 494 50.90 -23.18 26.50
C SER A 494 50.41 -24.10 25.36
N SER A 495 50.79 -23.92 24.10
CA SER A 495 51.86 -23.11 23.55
C SER A 495 51.68 -23.04 22.03
N SER A 496 51.93 -21.84 21.48
CA SER A 496 52.82 -21.57 20.33
C SER A 496 52.53 -22.23 18.97
N LYS A 497 52.70 -21.57 17.82
CA LYS A 497 53.22 -20.24 17.48
C LYS A 497 52.99 -20.07 15.96
N LYS A 498 52.65 -18.83 15.58
CA LYS A 498 53.24 -18.03 14.48
C LYS A 498 53.01 -18.38 13.00
N ASN A 499 52.42 -17.37 12.35
CA ASN A 499 52.94 -16.54 11.25
C ASN A 499 52.44 -16.79 9.82
N ASN A 500 51.58 -15.84 9.42
CA ASN A 500 51.70 -14.89 8.30
C ASN A 500 51.47 -15.30 6.84
N CYS A 501 50.76 -14.36 6.20
CA CYS A 501 50.78 -13.95 4.79
C CYS A 501 49.88 -14.69 3.77
N SER A 502 48.66 -14.15 3.63
CA SER A 502 48.21 -13.32 2.49
C SER A 502 48.17 -13.88 1.05
N ILE A 503 47.01 -13.59 0.43
CA ILE A 503 46.65 -13.45 -1.00
C ILE A 503 46.47 -14.76 -1.80
N ILE A 504 45.23 -15.02 -2.24
CA ILE A 504 44.75 -15.03 -3.64
C ILE A 504 43.33 -15.61 -3.67
N ASN A 505 42.54 -15.03 -4.57
CA ASN A 505 41.10 -15.12 -4.75
C ASN A 505 40.74 -16.18 -5.82
N PHE A 506 39.47 -16.61 -5.80
CA PHE A 506 38.68 -17.34 -6.80
C PHE A 506 38.89 -18.84 -7.06
N GLY A 507 37.78 -19.60 -6.96
CA GLY A 507 37.58 -20.84 -7.71
C GLY A 507 36.62 -21.85 -7.07
N SER A 508 35.33 -21.76 -7.43
CA SER A 508 34.37 -22.87 -7.58
C SER A 508 34.58 -24.15 -6.74
N ASN A 509 33.79 -24.34 -5.66
CA ASN A 509 33.55 -25.70 -5.12
C ASN A 509 32.33 -25.79 -4.17
N PHE A 510 31.18 -25.25 -4.58
CA PHE A 510 29.93 -25.37 -3.82
C PHE A 510 29.10 -26.63 -4.15
N LEU A 511 29.55 -27.46 -5.10
CA LEU A 511 28.80 -28.64 -5.57
C LEU A 511 29.19 -29.96 -4.88
N TRP A 512 30.26 -29.99 -4.07
CA TRP A 512 30.76 -31.24 -3.46
C TRP A 512 30.38 -31.44 -1.99
N GLN A 513 29.82 -30.43 -1.31
CA GLN A 513 29.36 -30.59 0.08
C GLN A 513 27.93 -31.16 0.22
N PHE A 514 27.12 -31.15 -0.85
CA PHE A 514 25.76 -31.70 -0.79
C PHE A 514 25.68 -33.22 -1.05
N ILE A 515 26.71 -33.83 -1.62
CA ILE A 515 26.71 -35.28 -1.93
C ILE A 515 27.02 -36.13 -0.68
N PHE A 516 27.58 -35.55 0.38
CA PHE A 516 27.98 -36.32 1.57
C PHE A 516 26.87 -36.51 2.63
N ILE A 517 25.79 -35.73 2.57
CA ILE A 517 24.66 -35.86 3.51
C ILE A 517 23.59 -36.83 2.98
N TYR A 518 23.56 -37.08 1.67
CA TYR A 518 22.58 -37.98 1.03
C TYR A 518 22.86 -39.48 1.27
N PHE A 519 24.05 -39.87 1.75
CA PHE A 519 24.42 -41.28 1.97
C PHE A 519 24.32 -41.79 3.41
N LEU A 520 23.85 -40.97 4.36
CA LEU A 520 23.74 -41.35 5.78
C LEU A 520 22.29 -41.54 6.27
N LEU A 521 21.29 -41.44 5.40
CA LEU A 521 19.86 -41.65 5.75
C LEU A 521 19.18 -42.77 4.96
N ILE A 522 19.95 -43.62 4.29
CA ILE A 522 19.48 -44.90 3.76
C ILE A 522 20.26 -46.01 4.46
N PHE A 523 19.97 -46.22 5.75
CA PHE A 523 19.99 -47.49 6.48
C PHE A 523 19.24 -47.36 7.81
#